data_AF-A0A2M7FX66-F1
#
_entry.id   AF-A0A2M7FX66-F1
#
_cell.length_a   1.000
_cell.length_b   1.000
_cell.length_c   1.000
_cell.angle_alpha   90.00
_cell.angle_beta   90.00
_cell.angle_gamma   90.00
#
_symmetry.space_group_name_H-M   'P 1'
#
loop_
_entity.id
_entity.type
_entity.pdbx_description
1 polymer ?
#
loop_
_entity_poly.entity_id
_entity_poly.type
_entity_poly.pdbx_seq_one_letter_code
_entity_poly.pdbx_strand_id
1 'polypeptide(L)'
;MNAPDNILPADDALRQTVHDEVHARPPARIQLPALITYVAVLNEGISRDLEYAHLRRLPGQADLADDALSGNFVRLRLNGLTVKWERHSEFTRYSVVQPLACQAWLGAAEPDLLAQLAVSGDWLREIPGRTI
;
A
#
# COMPACT_ATOMS: atom_id res chain seq x y z
N MET A 1 -26.30 -36.12 2.45
CA MET A 1 -26.78 -34.80 2.89
C MET A 1 -26.77 -33.90 1.67
N ASN A 2 -27.94 -33.66 1.08
CA ASN A 2 -28.07 -32.76 -0.07
C ASN A 2 -27.83 -31.32 0.41
N ALA A 3 -26.93 -30.59 -0.23
CA ALA A 3 -26.82 -29.16 -0.04
C ALA A 3 -28.19 -28.52 -0.40
N PRO A 4 -28.67 -27.52 0.35
CA PRO A 4 -29.94 -26.89 0.05
C PRO A 4 -29.91 -26.31 -1.37
N ASP A 5 -31.02 -26.44 -2.10
CA ASP A 5 -31.18 -25.80 -3.41
C ASP A 5 -30.95 -24.29 -3.23
N ASN A 6 -29.91 -23.78 -3.88
CA ASN A 6 -29.58 -22.37 -3.84
C ASN A 6 -30.70 -21.60 -4.54
N ILE A 7 -31.51 -20.87 -3.77
CA ILE A 7 -32.65 -20.08 -4.27
C ILE A 7 -32.22 -18.79 -4.99
N LEU A 8 -30.90 -18.54 -5.07
CA LEU A 8 -30.32 -17.37 -5.72
C LEU A 8 -29.79 -17.71 -7.12
N PRO A 9 -29.69 -16.71 -8.02
CA PRO A 9 -28.94 -16.84 -9.26
C PRO A 9 -27.50 -17.30 -9.01
N ALA A 10 -26.87 -17.88 -10.03
CA ALA A 10 -25.45 -18.24 -9.95
C ALA A 10 -24.58 -16.99 -9.70
N ASP A 11 -23.57 -17.14 -8.84
CA ASP A 11 -22.61 -16.08 -8.55
C ASP A 11 -21.80 -15.74 -9.81
N ASP A 12 -21.51 -14.45 -10.00
CA ASP A 12 -20.54 -14.00 -11.00
C ASP A 12 -19.13 -14.48 -10.64
N ALA A 13 -18.30 -14.78 -11.64
CA ALA A 13 -16.93 -15.25 -11.44
C ALA A 13 -16.08 -14.28 -10.60
N LEU A 14 -16.37 -12.98 -10.63
CA LEU A 14 -15.66 -11.94 -9.88
C LEU A 14 -16.26 -11.65 -8.50
N ARG A 15 -17.39 -12.26 -8.13
CA ARG A 15 -18.13 -11.93 -6.91
C ARG A 15 -17.25 -11.96 -5.66
N GLN A 16 -16.48 -13.03 -5.47
CA GLN A 16 -15.62 -13.17 -4.30
C GLN A 16 -14.45 -12.18 -4.34
N THR A 17 -13.81 -12.03 -5.50
CA THR A 17 -12.67 -11.11 -5.70
C THR A 17 -13.04 -9.66 -5.37
N VAL A 18 -14.16 -9.18 -5.90
CA VAL A 18 -14.64 -7.81 -5.67
C VAL A 18 -15.09 -7.63 -4.21
N HIS A 19 -15.74 -8.64 -3.63
CA HIS A 19 -16.08 -8.63 -2.22
C HIS A 19 -14.84 -8.48 -1.33
N ASP A 20 -13.82 -9.30 -1.58
CA ASP A 20 -12.57 -9.27 -0.81
C ASP A 20 -11.83 -7.93 -1.00
N GLU A 21 -11.89 -7.33 -2.19
CA GLU A 21 -11.39 -5.98 -2.45
C GLU A 21 -12.09 -4.92 -1.58
N VAL A 22 -13.43 -4.91 -1.55
CA VAL A 22 -14.21 -3.93 -0.77
C VAL A 22 -13.99 -4.09 0.74
N HIS A 23 -13.79 -5.31 1.21
CA HIS A 23 -13.64 -5.65 2.62
C HIS A 23 -12.17 -5.68 3.11
N ALA A 24 -11.19 -5.40 2.25
CA ALA A 24 -9.80 -5.21 2.64
C ALA A 24 -9.61 -3.88 3.42
N ARG A 25 -10.09 -3.80 4.66
CA ARG A 25 -9.97 -2.59 5.52
C ARG A 25 -9.33 -2.86 6.88
N PRO A 26 -8.10 -3.37 6.97
CA PRO A 26 -7.38 -3.39 8.24
C PRO A 26 -6.99 -1.95 8.64
N PRO A 27 -7.45 -1.45 9.81
CA PRO A 27 -7.10 -0.10 10.26
C PRO A 27 -5.59 0.04 10.43
N ALA A 28 -5.06 1.20 10.05
CA ALA A 28 -3.68 1.56 10.33
C ALA A 28 -3.58 2.15 11.75
N ARG A 29 -2.66 1.64 12.57
CA ARG A 29 -2.28 2.32 13.81
C ARG A 29 -1.25 3.37 13.45
N ILE A 30 -1.59 4.64 13.63
CA ILE A 30 -0.71 5.77 13.35
C ILE A 30 -0.29 6.36 14.70
N GLN A 31 1.01 6.39 14.96
CA GLN A 31 1.57 7.08 16.11
C GLN A 31 1.69 8.56 15.77
N LEU A 32 1.12 9.43 16.60
CA LEU A 32 1.11 10.86 16.36
C LEU A 32 2.24 11.56 17.15
N PRO A 33 2.81 12.66 16.62
CA PRO A 33 2.53 13.25 15.31
C PRO A 33 3.19 12.46 14.17
N ALA A 34 2.53 12.40 13.00
CA ALA A 34 3.00 11.63 11.84
C ALA A 34 3.01 12.48 10.56
N LEU A 35 3.96 12.14 9.67
CA LEU A 35 3.93 12.51 8.26
C LEU A 35 3.46 11.31 7.45
N ILE A 36 2.48 11.52 6.58
CA ILE A 36 1.90 10.48 5.74
C ILE A 36 2.08 10.89 4.28
N THR A 37 2.79 10.07 3.51
CA THR A 37 2.90 10.20 2.06
C THR A 37 1.98 9.20 1.41
N TYR A 38 1.15 9.66 0.48
CA TYR A 38 0.17 8.83 -0.20
C TYR A 38 0.33 9.02 -1.71
N VAL A 39 0.55 7.91 -2.41
CA VAL A 39 0.70 7.88 -3.87
C VAL A 39 -0.24 6.82 -4.43
N ALA A 40 -1.08 7.21 -5.38
CA ALA A 40 -1.92 6.29 -6.14
C ALA A 40 -1.46 6.28 -7.60
N VAL A 41 -1.37 5.09 -8.19
CA VAL A 41 -0.93 4.91 -9.58
C VAL A 41 -1.85 3.94 -10.31
N LEU A 42 -2.17 4.22 -11.58
CA LEU A 42 -2.82 3.23 -12.46
C LEU A 42 -1.91 2.00 -12.58
N ASN A 43 -2.51 0.82 -12.48
CA ASN A 43 -1.78 -0.45 -12.54
C ASN A 43 -2.04 -1.24 -13.85
N GLU A 44 -2.65 -0.59 -14.84
CA GLU A 44 -2.78 -1.11 -16.20
C GLU A 44 -1.40 -1.49 -16.77
N GLY A 45 -1.23 -2.75 -17.17
CA GLY A 45 0.05 -3.26 -17.67
C GLY A 45 1.13 -3.49 -16.60
N ILE A 46 0.83 -3.22 -15.32
CA ILE A 46 1.77 -3.42 -14.20
C ILE A 46 1.47 -4.76 -13.53
N SER A 47 2.40 -5.71 -13.66
CA SER A 47 2.31 -6.99 -12.96
C SER A 47 2.63 -6.86 -11.47
N ARG A 48 2.13 -7.81 -10.67
CA ARG A 48 2.49 -7.89 -9.23
C ARG A 48 3.98 -8.13 -9.03
N ASP A 49 4.66 -8.81 -9.96
CA ASP A 49 6.11 -9.04 -9.88
C ASP A 49 6.92 -7.74 -9.95
N LEU A 50 6.46 -6.77 -10.77
CA LEU A 50 7.10 -5.45 -10.83
C LEU A 50 6.93 -4.69 -9.52
N GLU A 51 5.74 -4.74 -8.92
CA GLU A 51 5.47 -4.12 -7.62
C GLU A 51 6.21 -4.83 -6.49
N TYR A 52 6.29 -6.15 -6.52
CA TYR A 52 7.07 -6.96 -5.60
C TYR A 52 8.55 -6.58 -5.66
N ALA A 53 9.12 -6.55 -6.86
CA ALA A 53 10.51 -6.13 -7.07
C ALA A 53 10.74 -4.69 -6.57
N HIS A 54 9.77 -3.80 -6.77
CA HIS A 54 9.83 -2.43 -6.27
C HIS A 54 9.81 -2.36 -4.73
N LEU A 55 8.94 -3.13 -4.06
CA LEU A 55 8.88 -3.18 -2.60
C LEU A 55 10.14 -3.78 -1.97
N ARG A 56 10.79 -4.75 -2.62
CA ARG A 56 12.07 -5.33 -2.14
C ARG A 56 13.25 -4.36 -2.12
N ARG A 57 13.16 -3.26 -2.87
CA ARG A 57 14.18 -2.19 -2.85
C ARG A 57 14.17 -1.39 -1.55
N LEU A 58 13.11 -1.53 -0.75
CA LEU A 58 13.05 -0.90 0.57
C LEU A 58 14.09 -1.53 1.51
N PRO A 59 14.74 -0.72 2.37
CA PRO A 59 15.71 -1.22 3.34
C PRO A 59 15.14 -2.35 4.21
N GLY A 60 15.88 -3.46 4.29
CA GLY A 60 15.48 -4.64 5.08
C GLY A 60 14.36 -5.48 4.48
N GLN A 61 13.95 -5.24 3.23
CA GLN A 61 12.92 -6.02 2.53
C GLN A 61 13.50 -6.92 1.42
N ALA A 62 14.82 -7.16 1.43
CA ALA A 62 15.47 -8.05 0.46
C ALA A 62 14.91 -9.48 0.50
N ASP A 63 14.50 -9.94 1.69
CA ASP A 63 13.97 -11.28 1.95
C ASP A 63 12.44 -11.30 2.08
N LEU A 64 11.74 -10.34 1.47
CA LEU A 64 10.27 -10.34 1.41
C LEU A 64 9.79 -11.65 0.75
N ALA A 65 8.91 -12.38 1.43
CA ALA A 65 8.43 -13.68 0.95
C ALA A 65 7.81 -13.58 -0.47
N ASP A 66 8.04 -14.60 -1.30
CA ASP A 66 7.60 -14.64 -2.70
C ASP A 66 6.07 -14.53 -2.84
N ASP A 67 5.33 -14.97 -1.82
CA ASP A 67 3.86 -14.93 -1.77
C ASP A 67 3.30 -13.69 -1.04
N ALA A 68 4.14 -12.74 -0.65
CA ALA A 68 3.72 -11.57 0.12
C ALA A 68 2.61 -10.76 -0.57
N LEU A 69 2.66 -10.65 -1.90
CA LEU A 69 1.67 -9.93 -2.71
C LEU A 69 0.60 -10.88 -3.29
N SER A 70 0.36 -12.04 -2.69
CA SER A 70 -0.78 -12.90 -3.06
C SER A 70 -2.13 -12.25 -2.75
N GLY A 71 -2.20 -11.47 -1.66
CA GLY A 71 -3.37 -10.64 -1.31
C GLY A 71 -3.40 -9.29 -2.03
N ASN A 72 -4.42 -8.49 -1.72
CA ASN A 72 -4.57 -7.12 -2.21
C ASN A 72 -3.95 -6.07 -1.28
N PHE A 73 -3.36 -6.49 -0.16
CA PHE A 73 -2.79 -5.58 0.83
C PHE A 73 -1.56 -6.20 1.49
N VAL A 74 -0.51 -5.38 1.65
CA VAL A 74 0.71 -5.71 2.39
C VAL A 74 1.08 -4.52 3.28
N ARG A 75 1.51 -4.83 4.51
CA ARG A 75 2.09 -3.86 5.44
C ARG A 75 3.51 -4.25 5.79
N LEU A 76 4.47 -3.44 5.34
CA LEU A 76 5.88 -3.58 5.64
C LEU A 76 6.24 -2.67 6.80
N ARG A 77 6.92 -3.23 7.80
CA ARG A 77 7.49 -2.46 8.92
C ARG A 77 8.97 -2.33 8.69
N LEU A 78 9.44 -1.10 8.59
CA LEU A 78 10.86 -0.77 8.54
C LEU A 78 11.23 -0.04 9.83
N ASN A 79 12.50 0.35 9.97
CA ASN A 79 12.99 1.02 11.17
C ASN A 79 12.29 2.38 11.37
N GLY A 80 11.25 2.41 12.20
CA GLY A 80 10.50 3.62 12.55
C GLY A 80 9.42 4.08 11.56
N LEU A 81 9.23 3.40 10.43
CA LEU A 81 8.19 3.74 9.44
C LEU A 81 7.43 2.50 8.96
N THR A 82 6.23 2.71 8.44
CA THR A 82 5.41 1.66 7.81
C THR A 82 5.14 2.02 6.36
N VAL A 83 5.35 1.06 5.46
CA VAL A 83 4.88 1.15 4.07
C VAL A 83 3.68 0.22 3.91
N LYS A 84 2.61 0.75 3.34
CA LYS A 84 1.39 0.03 2.99
C LYS A 84 1.25 0.02 1.48
N TRP A 85 1.15 -1.17 0.92
CA TRP A 85 0.80 -1.43 -0.47
C TRP A 85 -0.62 -1.98 -0.52
N GLU A 86 -1.47 -1.41 -1.37
CA GLU A 86 -2.84 -1.87 -1.61
C GLU A 86 -3.12 -1.89 -3.10
N ARG A 87 -3.47 -3.05 -3.64
CA ARG A 87 -3.81 -3.19 -5.05
C ARG A 87 -5.31 -3.35 -5.24
N HIS A 88 -5.85 -2.45 -6.05
CA HIS A 88 -7.22 -2.47 -6.55
C HIS A 88 -7.24 -2.97 -8.00
N SER A 89 -8.43 -3.14 -8.53
CA SER A 89 -8.62 -3.58 -9.92
C SER A 89 -7.97 -2.60 -10.93
N GLU A 90 -8.08 -1.29 -10.72
CA GLU A 90 -7.62 -0.26 -11.66
C GLU A 90 -6.35 0.49 -11.25
N PHE A 91 -6.01 0.49 -9.96
CA PHE A 91 -4.89 1.25 -9.42
C PHE A 91 -4.24 0.56 -8.22
N THR A 92 -3.03 0.98 -7.89
CA THR A 92 -2.33 0.57 -6.67
C THR A 92 -2.05 1.81 -5.82
N ARG A 93 -2.22 1.68 -4.51
CA ARG A 93 -1.90 2.70 -3.51
C ARG A 93 -0.66 2.31 -2.73
N TYR A 94 0.21 3.30 -2.52
CA TYR A 94 1.37 3.24 -1.66
C TYR A 94 1.21 4.31 -0.59
N SER A 95 1.15 3.90 0.68
CA SER A 95 1.13 4.81 1.82
C SER A 95 2.37 4.61 2.67
N VAL A 96 3.13 5.68 2.91
CA VAL A 96 4.27 5.71 3.83
C VAL A 96 3.83 6.48 5.07
N VAL A 97 3.96 5.86 6.24
CA VAL A 97 3.66 6.47 7.53
C VAL A 97 4.94 6.51 8.34
N GLN A 98 5.34 7.71 8.75
CA GLN A 98 6.53 7.94 9.57
C GLN A 98 6.22 8.98 10.66
N PRO A 99 7.03 9.05 11.73
CA PRO A 99 6.98 10.15 12.69
C PRO A 99 7.18 11.50 12.00
N LEU A 100 6.45 12.52 12.45
CA LEU A 100 6.69 13.90 12.04
C LEU A 100 7.93 14.41 12.78
N ALA A 101 8.92 14.91 12.05
CA ALA A 101 10.13 15.42 12.66
C ALA A 101 9.84 16.68 13.50
N CYS A 102 10.59 16.87 14.59
CA CYS A 102 10.32 17.93 15.57
C CYS A 102 10.37 19.34 14.98
N GLN A 103 11.18 19.56 13.94
CA GLN A 103 11.25 20.82 13.21
C GLN A 103 9.98 21.18 12.42
N ALA A 104 9.06 20.23 12.24
CA ALA A 104 7.79 20.42 11.54
C ALA A 104 6.58 20.42 12.50
N TRP A 105 6.81 20.47 13.81
CA TRP A 105 5.74 20.50 14.81
C TRP A 105 5.04 21.86 14.85
N LEU A 106 3.98 21.94 15.66
CA LEU A 106 3.19 23.16 15.84
C LEU A 106 4.10 24.37 16.15
N GLY A 107 3.96 25.42 15.35
CA GLY A 107 4.79 26.63 15.44
C GLY A 107 5.95 26.70 14.43
N ALA A 108 6.19 25.65 13.65
CA ALA A 108 7.13 25.69 12.53
C ALA A 108 6.64 26.65 11.43
N ALA A 109 7.56 27.46 10.90
CA ALA A 109 7.32 28.27 9.72
C ALA A 109 7.85 27.51 8.50
N GLU A 110 6.94 27.16 7.57
CA GLU A 110 7.25 26.54 6.27
C GLU A 110 8.23 25.34 6.35
N PRO A 111 7.92 24.28 7.13
CA PRO A 111 8.81 23.13 7.22
C PRO A 111 8.92 22.41 5.87
N ASP A 112 10.14 22.11 5.43
CA ASP A 112 10.38 21.28 4.25
C ASP A 112 10.08 19.81 4.57
N LEU A 113 8.85 19.38 4.32
CA LEU A 113 8.38 18.02 4.56
C LEU A 113 8.94 17.01 3.55
N LEU A 114 9.29 17.46 2.33
CA LEU A 114 9.82 16.57 1.30
C LEU A 114 11.25 16.14 1.63
N ALA A 115 12.06 17.06 2.18
CA ALA A 115 13.38 16.73 2.70
C ALA A 115 13.35 15.76 3.90
N GLN A 116 12.19 15.57 4.52
CA GLN A 116 12.01 14.71 5.69
C GLN A 116 11.49 13.31 5.35
N LEU A 117 11.22 13.01 4.08
CA LEU A 117 10.72 11.70 3.68
C LEU A 117 11.71 10.59 4.03
N ALA A 118 11.22 9.56 4.71
CA ALA A 118 12.02 8.44 5.17
C ALA A 118 12.29 7.41 4.05
N VAL A 119 11.54 7.47 2.95
CA VAL A 119 11.84 6.77 1.70
C VAL A 119 12.55 7.72 0.74
N SER A 120 13.47 7.21 -0.08
CA SER A 120 14.18 8.06 -1.04
C SER A 120 13.24 8.59 -2.11
N GLY A 121 13.54 9.80 -2.63
CA GLY A 121 12.82 10.34 -3.78
C GLY A 121 12.95 9.47 -5.03
N ASP A 122 14.05 8.72 -5.17
CA ASP A 122 14.24 7.75 -6.24
C ASP A 122 13.23 6.61 -6.15
N TRP A 123 13.06 6.05 -4.94
CA TRP A 123 12.06 5.01 -4.70
C TRP A 123 10.66 5.52 -5.05
N LEU A 124 10.26 6.73 -4.63
CA LEU A 124 8.96 7.28 -4.98
C LEU A 124 8.78 7.48 -6.49
N ARG A 125 9.81 7.94 -7.20
CA ARG A 125 9.78 8.17 -8.65
C ARG A 125 9.70 6.89 -9.47
N GLU A 126 10.17 5.78 -8.93
CA GLU A 126 10.20 4.48 -9.59
C GLU A 126 9.01 3.58 -9.22
N ILE A 127 7.99 4.11 -8.53
CA ILE A 127 6.75 3.39 -8.26
C ILE A 127 6.15 2.93 -9.62
N PRO A 128 5.92 1.62 -9.83
CA PRO A 128 5.37 1.12 -11.08
C PRO A 128 3.97 1.64 -11.35
N GLY A 129 3.77 2.29 -12.50
CA GLY A 129 2.48 2.81 -12.93
C GLY A 129 2.54 4.29 -13.30
N ARG A 130 1.37 4.94 -13.30
CA ARG A 130 1.22 6.38 -13.61
C ARG A 130 0.35 7.03 -12.54
N THR A 131 0.80 8.14 -11.96
CA THR A 131 0.07 8.86 -10.91
C THR A 131 -1.30 9.34 -11.38
N ILE A 132 -2.30 9.28 -10.50
CA ILE A 132 -3.69 9.75 -10.70
C ILE A 132 -4.11 10.80 -9.69
#